data_AF-A0A960XY36-F1
#
_entry.id   AF-A0A960XY36-F1
#
_cell.length_a   1.000
_cell.length_b   1.000
_cell.length_c   1.000
_cell.angle_alpha   90.00
_cell.angle_beta   90.00
_cell.angle_gamma   90.00
#
_symmetry.space_group_name_H-M   'P 1'
#
loop_
_entity.id
_entity.type
_entity.pdbx_description
1 polymer ?
#
loop_
_entity_poly.entity_id
_entity_poly.type
_entity_poly.pdbx_seq_one_letter_code
_entity_poly.pdbx_strand_id
1 'polypeptide(L)'
;MDEKFLSQRIVKAFRHIPTMELPDAPVYALKGLSEHDGELLYESFWVRTIRDLADLRFVHWAQEILALKDVPQEKIDMYGFQEKLNKAYEQTPIRTLIKSPVHVLQGLSEDDAIRLEEAFKVRTVKDLANLKFARFAQEICREAYGDLSSPISSTAARPRENQTKTERRYGRLIAMILTVIALLLLAYFAPICFPAGGPGTSANDTEITRDDNQPNTGDERHTDSTFPDGRETEVSPDARPDNTNTGDAPAEESSSGAGDNARDVNSSLQRGTYFVQDGDTLFEISKRLYGKPDRWKDIYERNRDRLKSPDDIFPGDELTLPR
;
A
#
# COMPACT_ATOMS: atom_id res chain seq x y z
N MET A 1 -0.93 31.26 -10.39
CA MET A 1 -0.40 30.46 -11.51
C MET A 1 -0.79 31.11 -12.82
N ASP A 2 0.13 31.20 -13.78
CA ASP A 2 -0.18 31.58 -15.17
C ASP A 2 -0.26 30.35 -16.09
N GLU A 3 -0.77 30.51 -17.31
CA GLU A 3 -0.87 29.40 -18.28
C GLU A 3 0.52 28.88 -18.71
N LYS A 4 1.59 29.67 -18.57
CA LYS A 4 2.97 29.22 -18.83
C LYS A 4 3.43 28.21 -17.78
N PHE A 5 3.20 28.49 -16.50
CA PHE A 5 3.47 27.58 -15.38
C PHE A 5 2.64 26.30 -15.49
N LEU A 6 1.33 26.44 -15.72
CA LEU A 6 0.41 25.31 -15.86
C LEU A 6 0.73 24.46 -17.09
N SER A 7 1.02 25.06 -18.25
CA SER A 7 1.34 24.31 -19.48
C SER A 7 2.68 23.57 -19.45
N GLN A 8 3.58 23.97 -18.55
CA GLN A 8 4.83 23.25 -18.26
C GLN A 8 4.61 22.07 -17.30
N ARG A 9 3.75 22.20 -16.28
CA ARG A 9 3.67 21.29 -15.14
C ARG A 9 2.42 20.40 -15.09
N ILE A 10 1.33 20.80 -15.74
CA ILE A 10 0.01 20.16 -15.64
C ILE A 10 -0.51 19.71 -17.01
N VAL A 11 -1.04 18.48 -17.08
CA VAL A 11 -1.70 17.95 -18.28
C VAL A 11 -3.00 18.73 -18.56
N LYS A 12 -3.37 18.89 -19.84
CA LYS A 12 -4.43 19.83 -20.26
C LYS A 12 -5.76 19.65 -19.49
N ALA A 13 -6.11 18.42 -19.13
CA ALA A 13 -7.35 18.11 -18.40
C ALA A 13 -7.47 18.84 -17.04
N PHE A 14 -6.37 19.02 -16.29
CA PHE A 14 -6.41 19.53 -14.91
C PHE A 14 -6.12 21.03 -14.78
N ARG A 15 -5.82 21.74 -15.88
CA ARG A 15 -5.49 23.19 -15.84
C ARG A 15 -6.64 24.13 -15.48
N HIS A 16 -7.87 23.63 -15.47
CA HIS A 16 -9.06 24.40 -15.10
C HIS A 16 -9.33 24.41 -13.59
N ILE A 17 -8.58 23.61 -12.81
CA ILE A 17 -8.75 23.50 -11.36
C ILE A 17 -8.22 24.76 -10.67
N PRO A 18 -8.94 25.34 -9.70
CA PRO A 18 -8.48 26.51 -8.94
C PRO A 18 -7.13 26.29 -8.28
N THR A 19 -6.31 27.35 -8.19
CA THR A 19 -4.95 27.32 -7.62
C THR A 19 -4.88 26.64 -6.24
N MET A 20 -5.89 26.89 -5.39
CA MET A 20 -5.96 26.36 -4.02
C MET A 20 -6.28 24.86 -3.95
N GLU A 21 -6.96 24.32 -4.97
CA GLU A 21 -7.44 22.94 -5.08
C GLU A 21 -6.47 22.06 -5.89
N LEU A 22 -5.66 22.64 -6.78
CA LEU A 22 -4.72 21.91 -7.61
C LEU A 22 -3.73 21.02 -6.82
N PRO A 23 -3.27 21.37 -5.61
CA PRO A 23 -2.48 20.44 -4.78
C PRO A 23 -3.22 19.16 -4.35
N ASP A 24 -4.55 19.17 -4.27
CA ASP A 24 -5.36 17.97 -3.99
C ASP A 24 -5.72 17.17 -5.26
N ALA A 25 -5.35 17.65 -6.46
CA ALA A 25 -5.45 16.86 -7.68
C ALA A 25 -4.53 15.62 -7.61
N PRO A 26 -4.90 14.50 -8.27
CA PRO A 26 -4.09 13.28 -8.26
C PRO A 26 -2.74 13.49 -8.96
N VAL A 27 -1.72 12.72 -8.58
CA VAL A 27 -0.34 12.89 -9.10
C VAL A 27 -0.24 12.80 -10.63
N TYR A 28 -1.09 12.00 -11.30
CA TYR A 28 -1.12 11.90 -12.77
C TYR A 28 -1.67 13.15 -13.50
N ALA A 29 -2.10 14.17 -12.75
CA ALA A 29 -2.28 15.51 -13.28
C ALA A 29 -0.93 16.19 -13.66
N LEU A 30 0.19 15.73 -13.09
CA LEU A 30 1.54 16.22 -13.40
C LEU A 30 1.97 15.80 -14.81
N LYS A 31 2.52 16.76 -15.56
CA LYS A 31 2.84 16.59 -16.98
C LYS A 31 3.96 15.57 -17.20
N GLY A 32 3.58 14.44 -17.79
CA GLY A 32 4.49 13.35 -18.14
C GLY A 32 4.67 12.31 -17.02
N LEU A 33 3.81 12.34 -16.00
CA LEU A 33 3.51 11.19 -15.14
C LEU A 33 2.30 10.47 -15.75
N SER A 34 2.27 9.15 -15.77
CA SER A 34 1.09 8.37 -16.17
C SER A 34 0.21 8.01 -14.96
N GLU A 35 -1.00 7.53 -15.24
CA GLU A 35 -1.92 7.01 -14.21
C GLU A 35 -1.32 5.78 -13.49
N HIS A 36 -0.64 4.90 -14.23
CA HIS A 36 0.05 3.72 -13.69
C HIS A 36 1.28 4.09 -12.83
N ASP A 37 2.07 5.10 -13.23
CA ASP A 37 3.15 5.61 -12.37
C ASP A 37 2.60 6.18 -11.04
N GLY A 38 1.38 6.73 -11.08
CA GLY A 38 0.63 7.20 -9.91
C GLY A 38 0.13 6.05 -9.02
N GLU A 39 -0.26 4.93 -9.61
CA GLU A 39 -0.63 3.70 -8.90
C GLU A 39 0.60 3.12 -8.15
N LEU A 40 1.75 3.03 -8.80
CA LEU A 40 3.01 2.59 -8.19
C LEU A 40 3.50 3.52 -7.05
N LEU A 41 3.25 4.83 -7.16
CA LEU A 41 3.46 5.80 -6.06
C LEU A 41 2.52 5.55 -4.88
N TYR A 42 1.27 5.20 -5.15
CA TYR A 42 0.28 4.91 -4.12
C TYR A 42 0.59 3.59 -3.39
N GLU A 43 0.97 2.54 -4.11
CA GLU A 43 1.33 1.24 -3.51
C GLU A 43 2.60 1.31 -2.65
N SER A 44 3.59 2.11 -3.05
CA SER A 44 4.88 2.22 -2.33
C SER A 44 4.85 3.26 -1.20
N PHE A 45 4.19 4.39 -1.41
CA PHE A 45 4.31 5.57 -0.53
C PHE A 45 2.97 6.14 -0.05
N TRP A 46 1.85 5.55 -0.43
CA TRP A 46 0.49 6.06 -0.21
C TRP A 46 0.25 7.48 -0.75
N VAL A 47 1.10 7.92 -1.69
CA VAL A 47 1.02 9.19 -2.39
C VAL A 47 -0.10 9.12 -3.43
N ARG A 48 -1.18 9.89 -3.23
CA ARG A 48 -2.28 10.03 -4.21
C ARG A 48 -2.27 11.38 -4.89
N THR A 49 -2.09 12.46 -4.14
CA THR A 49 -2.22 13.84 -4.62
C THR A 49 -0.89 14.52 -4.89
N ILE A 50 -0.94 15.64 -5.62
CA ILE A 50 0.22 16.52 -5.81
C ILE A 50 0.80 16.97 -4.46
N ARG A 51 -0.04 17.25 -3.45
CA ARG A 51 0.43 17.60 -2.09
C ARG A 51 1.16 16.43 -1.43
N ASP A 52 0.64 15.21 -1.49
CA ASP A 52 1.32 14.03 -0.92
C ASP A 52 2.72 13.83 -1.54
N LEU A 53 2.89 14.10 -2.84
CA LEU A 53 4.19 14.03 -3.51
C LEU A 53 5.11 15.23 -3.19
N ALA A 54 4.55 16.40 -2.89
CA ALA A 54 5.31 17.58 -2.45
C ALA A 54 5.89 17.39 -1.04
N ASP A 55 5.12 16.75 -0.16
CA ASP A 55 5.42 16.55 1.26
C ASP A 55 6.16 15.22 1.53
N LEU A 56 6.43 14.42 0.50
CA LEU A 56 7.06 13.10 0.60
C LEU A 56 8.45 13.16 1.27
N ARG A 57 8.52 12.77 2.56
CA ARG A 57 9.71 12.91 3.43
C ARG A 57 11.03 12.44 2.80
N PHE A 58 10.99 11.33 2.06
CA PHE A 58 12.17 10.73 1.45
C PHE A 58 12.80 11.62 0.38
N VAL A 59 11.99 12.41 -0.34
CA VAL A 59 12.47 13.40 -1.29
C VAL A 59 13.13 14.56 -0.54
N HIS A 60 12.54 15.05 0.56
CA HIS A 60 13.14 16.11 1.37
C HIS A 60 14.50 15.70 1.96
N TRP A 61 14.60 14.50 2.56
CA TRP A 61 15.86 13.97 3.07
C TRP A 61 16.91 13.78 1.95
N ALA A 62 16.49 13.28 0.78
CA ALA A 62 17.38 13.15 -0.37
C ALA A 62 17.87 14.52 -0.88
N GLN A 63 17.00 15.53 -0.92
CA GLN A 63 17.35 16.91 -1.29
C GLN A 63 18.31 17.56 -0.29
N GLU A 64 18.14 17.29 1.01
CA GLU A 64 19.01 17.74 2.10
C GLU A 64 20.42 17.11 1.99
N ILE A 65 20.50 15.79 1.82
CA ILE A 65 21.76 15.05 1.56
C ILE A 65 22.46 15.59 0.30
N LEU A 66 21.70 15.89 -0.77
CA LEU A 66 22.26 16.45 -2.00
C LEU A 66 22.71 17.92 -1.86
N ALA A 67 22.07 18.72 -1.02
CA ALA A 67 22.49 20.09 -0.75
C ALA A 67 23.87 20.15 -0.09
N LEU A 68 24.20 19.16 0.74
CA LEU A 68 25.48 19.04 1.44
C LEU A 68 26.65 18.53 0.57
N LYS A 69 26.43 18.22 -0.72
CA LYS A 69 27.43 17.61 -1.64
C LYS A 69 28.78 18.34 -1.72
N ASP A 70 28.79 19.66 -1.51
CA ASP A 70 29.96 20.54 -1.63
C ASP A 70 30.49 21.01 -0.26
N VAL A 71 29.81 20.67 0.83
CA VAL A 71 30.27 20.96 2.20
C VAL A 71 31.41 19.99 2.55
N PRO A 72 32.51 20.46 3.17
CA PRO A 72 33.55 19.59 3.69
C PRO A 72 32.99 18.66 4.78
N GLN A 73 33.31 17.36 4.72
CA GLN A 73 32.71 16.31 5.55
C GLN A 73 32.87 16.58 7.06
N GLU A 74 33.98 17.20 7.46
CA GLU A 74 34.31 17.59 8.83
C GLU A 74 33.48 18.78 9.37
N LYS A 75 32.66 19.41 8.52
CA LYS A 75 31.72 20.49 8.88
C LYS A 75 30.25 20.05 8.83
N ILE A 76 29.99 18.76 8.58
CA ILE A 76 28.64 18.20 8.46
C ILE A 76 28.29 17.53 9.78
N ASP A 77 27.28 18.08 10.46
CA ASP A 77 26.67 17.39 11.59
C ASP A 77 25.90 16.16 11.08
N MET A 78 26.42 14.97 11.40
CA MET A 78 25.81 13.70 11.02
C MET A 78 24.77 13.21 12.04
N TYR A 79 24.73 13.76 13.25
CA TYR A 79 23.70 13.42 14.23
C TYR A 79 22.30 13.81 13.71
N GLY A 80 22.22 14.92 12.98
CA GLY A 80 21.02 15.35 12.25
C GLY A 80 20.52 14.42 11.12
N PHE A 81 21.16 13.27 10.88
CA PHE A 81 20.75 12.27 9.89
C PHE A 81 20.39 10.89 10.48
N GLN A 82 20.50 10.68 11.80
CA GLN A 82 20.25 9.37 12.41
C GLN A 82 18.79 8.90 12.29
N GLU A 83 17.83 9.82 12.22
CA GLU A 83 16.40 9.52 11.99
C GLU A 83 16.01 9.49 10.50
N LYS A 84 16.99 9.68 9.60
CA LYS A 84 16.80 9.81 8.15
C LYS A 84 17.49 8.67 7.38
N LEU A 85 18.47 8.00 7.99
CA LEU A 85 19.28 6.94 7.40
C LEU A 85 19.06 5.62 8.15
N ASN A 86 19.07 4.51 7.43
CA ASN A 86 19.16 3.18 8.03
C ASN A 86 20.51 3.03 8.75
N LYS A 87 20.53 2.40 9.94
CA LYS A 87 21.66 2.38 10.89
C LYS A 87 23.02 1.98 10.31
N ALA A 88 23.05 1.11 9.30
CA ALA A 88 24.27 0.73 8.59
C ALA A 88 24.94 1.90 7.83
N TYR A 89 24.21 2.97 7.56
CA TYR A 89 24.63 4.10 6.72
C TYR A 89 24.85 5.41 7.49
N GLU A 90 24.50 5.50 8.78
CA GLU A 90 24.68 6.72 9.61
C GLU A 90 26.10 7.29 9.56
N GLN A 91 27.12 6.45 9.42
CA GLN A 91 28.53 6.86 9.37
C GLN A 91 29.08 6.95 7.92
N THR A 92 28.22 6.92 6.90
CA THR A 92 28.63 7.00 5.49
C THR A 92 28.82 8.46 5.07
N PRO A 93 29.93 8.84 4.42
CA PRO A 93 30.13 10.21 3.97
C PRO A 93 29.12 10.63 2.90
N ILE A 94 28.73 11.91 2.89
CA ILE A 94 27.66 12.45 2.02
C ILE A 94 27.95 12.17 0.53
N ARG A 95 29.22 12.29 0.10
CA ARG A 95 29.65 12.03 -1.28
C ARG A 95 29.43 10.57 -1.74
N THR A 96 29.26 9.64 -0.81
CA THR A 96 28.87 8.24 -1.05
C THR A 96 27.35 8.07 -0.91
N LEU A 97 26.72 8.63 0.13
CA LEU A 97 25.26 8.58 0.32
C LEU A 97 24.48 9.08 -0.90
N ILE A 98 24.92 10.18 -1.52
CA ILE A 98 24.35 10.73 -2.76
C ILE A 98 24.29 9.68 -3.89
N LYS A 99 25.27 8.77 -3.97
CA LYS A 99 25.35 7.71 -4.99
C LYS A 99 24.76 6.38 -4.54
N SER A 100 24.40 6.26 -3.27
CA SER A 100 23.87 5.03 -2.69
C SER A 100 22.41 4.82 -3.15
N PRO A 101 21.92 3.56 -3.17
CA PRO A 101 20.53 3.28 -3.52
C PRO A 101 19.54 3.95 -2.55
N VAL A 102 18.31 4.21 -2.98
CA VAL A 102 17.32 4.93 -2.14
C VAL A 102 17.01 4.25 -0.80
N HIS A 103 17.10 2.91 -0.71
CA HIS A 103 16.89 2.15 0.53
C HIS A 103 17.97 2.36 1.63
N VAL A 104 18.91 3.31 1.46
CA VAL A 104 19.69 3.82 2.60
C VAL A 104 18.87 4.77 3.49
N LEU A 105 17.77 5.32 2.99
CA LEU A 105 16.86 6.18 3.76
C LEU A 105 15.98 5.36 4.70
N GLN A 106 15.76 5.86 5.92
CA GLN A 106 15.08 5.09 6.96
C GLN A 106 13.60 4.84 6.64
N GLY A 107 13.21 3.57 6.59
CA GLY A 107 11.84 3.17 6.24
C GLY A 107 11.54 3.16 4.74
N LEU A 108 12.55 3.08 3.87
CA LEU A 108 12.42 2.53 2.52
C LEU A 108 12.93 1.09 2.49
N SER A 109 12.15 0.18 1.92
CA SER A 109 12.57 -1.20 1.66
C SER A 109 13.29 -1.35 0.32
N GLU A 110 13.89 -2.52 0.06
CA GLU A 110 14.44 -2.85 -1.25
C GLU A 110 13.34 -2.95 -2.32
N ASP A 111 12.15 -3.44 -1.95
CA ASP A 111 10.98 -3.49 -2.84
C ASP A 111 10.49 -2.08 -3.25
N ASP A 112 10.56 -1.10 -2.34
CA ASP A 112 10.25 0.31 -2.65
C ASP A 112 11.28 0.92 -3.59
N ALA A 113 12.55 0.52 -3.47
CA ALA A 113 13.60 0.93 -4.39
C ALA A 113 13.38 0.34 -5.80
N ILE A 114 12.93 -0.92 -5.89
CA ILE A 114 12.57 -1.56 -7.16
C ILE A 114 11.38 -0.83 -7.82
N ARG A 115 10.32 -0.53 -7.06
CA ARG A 115 9.16 0.24 -7.58
C ARG A 115 9.52 1.67 -8.01
N LEU A 116 10.44 2.34 -7.30
CA LEU A 116 11.00 3.64 -7.72
C LEU A 116 11.85 3.57 -8.99
N GLU A 117 12.60 2.49 -9.18
CA GLU A 117 13.32 2.24 -10.43
C GLU A 117 12.35 1.93 -11.58
N GLU A 118 11.28 1.17 -11.33
CA GLU A 118 10.27 0.83 -12.32
C GLU A 118 9.50 2.07 -12.79
N ALA A 119 8.86 2.82 -11.89
CA ALA A 119 8.06 3.98 -12.25
C ALA A 119 8.92 5.18 -12.73
N PHE A 120 10.02 5.50 -12.04
CA PHE A 120 10.74 6.76 -12.24
C PHE A 120 12.18 6.64 -12.72
N LYS A 121 12.70 5.41 -12.83
CA LYS A 121 14.13 5.14 -13.08
C LYS A 121 15.02 5.81 -12.01
N VAL A 122 14.46 5.99 -10.82
CA VAL A 122 15.14 6.52 -9.62
C VAL A 122 15.83 5.36 -8.93
N ARG A 123 17.17 5.35 -8.96
CA ARG A 123 17.98 4.33 -8.31
C ARG A 123 18.62 4.84 -7.03
N THR A 124 19.23 6.02 -7.11
CA THR A 124 20.06 6.59 -6.05
C THR A 124 19.37 7.72 -5.29
N VAL A 125 19.89 8.05 -4.11
CA VAL A 125 19.49 9.24 -3.34
C VAL A 125 19.57 10.50 -4.21
N LYS A 126 20.60 10.64 -5.07
CA LYS A 126 20.70 11.75 -6.04
C LYS A 126 19.51 11.79 -7.00
N ASP A 127 19.05 10.65 -7.50
CA ASP A 127 17.97 10.61 -8.49
C ASP A 127 16.64 11.02 -7.84
N LEU A 128 16.39 10.52 -6.62
CA LEU A 128 15.24 10.90 -5.80
C LEU A 128 15.24 12.40 -5.45
N ALA A 129 16.40 12.95 -5.08
CA ALA A 129 16.59 14.37 -4.81
C ALA A 129 16.33 15.28 -6.03
N ASN A 130 16.52 14.75 -7.24
CA ASN A 130 16.29 15.45 -8.52
C ASN A 130 14.97 15.04 -9.20
N LEU A 131 14.08 14.33 -8.50
CA LEU A 131 12.80 13.85 -9.05
C LEU A 131 11.94 15.02 -9.54
N LYS A 132 11.88 15.21 -10.87
CA LYS A 132 11.21 16.34 -11.53
C LYS A 132 9.74 16.51 -11.09
N PHE A 133 9.04 15.42 -10.81
CA PHE A 133 7.64 15.41 -10.41
C PHE A 133 7.45 15.97 -9.00
N ALA A 134 8.31 15.58 -8.05
CA ALA A 134 8.31 16.16 -6.71
C ALA A 134 8.73 17.63 -6.73
N ARG A 135 9.65 18.04 -7.62
CA ARG A 135 9.94 19.48 -7.85
C ARG A 135 8.73 20.24 -8.37
N PHE A 136 8.02 19.72 -9.37
CA PHE A 136 6.77 20.34 -9.83
C PHE A 136 5.72 20.42 -8.73
N ALA A 137 5.57 19.36 -7.92
CA ALA A 137 4.64 19.31 -6.80
C ALA A 137 4.97 20.34 -5.71
N GLN A 138 6.23 20.43 -5.30
CA GLN A 138 6.75 21.43 -4.35
C GLN A 138 6.55 22.87 -4.86
N GLU A 139 6.69 23.11 -6.17
CA GLU A 139 6.43 24.41 -6.79
C GLU A 139 4.93 24.72 -6.84
N ILE A 140 4.08 23.75 -7.18
CA ILE A 140 2.61 23.89 -7.22
C ILE A 140 2.05 24.21 -5.83
N CYS A 141 2.49 23.52 -4.78
CA CYS A 141 2.02 23.77 -3.42
C CYS A 141 2.46 25.14 -2.89
N ARG A 142 3.69 25.57 -3.20
CA ARG A 142 4.21 26.89 -2.82
C ARG A 142 3.50 28.03 -3.54
N GLU A 143 3.18 27.86 -4.82
CA GLU A 143 2.42 28.83 -5.61
C GLU A 143 0.91 28.84 -5.25
N ALA A 144 0.41 27.77 -4.61
CA ALA A 144 -0.95 27.71 -4.07
C ALA A 144 -1.09 28.37 -2.69
N TYR A 145 -0.13 28.14 -1.77
CA TYR A 145 -0.24 28.58 -0.37
C TYR A 145 0.73 29.72 0.02
N GLY A 146 1.63 30.10 -0.88
CA GLY A 146 2.62 31.15 -0.65
C GLY A 146 3.59 30.83 0.48
N ASP A 147 4.07 31.88 1.15
CA ASP A 147 5.03 31.80 2.26
C ASP A 147 4.41 31.26 3.57
N LEU A 148 3.13 30.89 3.56
CA LEU A 148 2.48 30.20 4.68
C LEU A 148 3.02 28.77 4.88
N SER A 149 3.70 28.20 3.87
CA SER A 149 4.42 26.93 4.01
C SER A 149 5.78 27.13 4.71
N SER A 150 5.74 27.54 5.98
CA SER A 150 6.79 27.13 6.93
C SER A 150 6.89 25.60 6.90
N PRO A 151 8.09 25.00 6.99
CA PRO A 151 8.22 23.55 6.98
C PRO A 151 7.43 22.97 8.15
N ILE A 152 6.41 22.15 7.86
CA ILE A 152 5.58 21.53 8.87
C ILE A 152 6.40 20.39 9.50
N SER A 153 7.24 20.75 10.48
CA SER A 153 7.84 19.80 11.43
C SER A 153 6.75 19.24 12.33
N SER A 154 5.92 18.37 11.78
CA SER A 154 4.97 17.54 12.49
C SER A 154 4.90 16.18 11.81
N THR A 155 5.18 15.13 12.57
CA THR A 155 5.03 13.74 12.16
C THR A 155 3.55 13.38 12.08
N ALA A 156 2.89 13.95 11.09
CA ALA A 156 1.50 13.67 10.73
C ALA A 156 1.48 12.92 9.40
N ALA A 157 1.96 11.68 9.41
CA ALA A 157 1.57 10.72 8.39
C ALA A 157 0.04 10.65 8.43
N ARG A 158 -0.62 11.09 7.34
CA ARG A 158 -2.08 11.08 7.23
C ARG A 158 -2.58 9.68 7.62
N PRO A 159 -3.50 9.53 8.61
CA PRO A 159 -4.18 8.26 8.84
C PRO A 159 -4.73 7.80 7.49
N ARG A 160 -4.37 6.60 7.03
CA ARG A 160 -4.59 6.18 5.63
C ARG A 160 -6.06 6.30 5.28
N GLU A 161 -6.42 7.37 4.57
CA GLU A 161 -7.82 7.72 4.38
C GLU A 161 -8.51 6.60 3.61
N ASN A 162 -9.48 5.99 4.27
CA ASN A 162 -10.23 4.84 3.80
C ASN A 162 -10.74 5.12 2.38
N GLN A 163 -10.26 4.36 1.39
CA GLN A 163 -10.74 4.46 0.01
C GLN A 163 -12.21 4.02 -0.01
N THR A 164 -13.10 5.02 0.16
CA THR A 164 -14.53 4.76 0.15
C THR A 164 -14.92 4.13 -1.19
N LYS A 165 -15.99 3.34 -1.14
CA LYS A 165 -16.51 2.41 -2.16
C LYS A 165 -16.84 3.04 -3.54
N THR A 166 -16.52 4.31 -3.71
CA THR A 166 -16.92 5.26 -4.73
C THR A 166 -16.01 5.22 -5.96
N GLU A 167 -14.68 5.23 -5.79
CA GLU A 167 -13.75 5.21 -6.94
C GLU A 167 -13.84 3.90 -7.74
N ARG A 168 -13.95 2.76 -7.03
CA ARG A 168 -14.19 1.44 -7.64
C ARG A 168 -15.52 1.36 -8.41
N ARG A 169 -16.46 2.29 -8.19
CA ARG A 169 -17.68 2.43 -9.01
C ARG A 169 -17.41 3.26 -10.25
N TYR A 170 -16.74 4.41 -10.15
CA TYR A 170 -16.44 5.25 -11.31
C TYR A 170 -15.53 4.56 -12.32
N GLY A 171 -14.44 3.92 -11.90
CA GLY A 171 -13.57 3.17 -12.82
C GLY A 171 -14.31 2.07 -13.60
N ARG A 172 -15.18 1.30 -12.92
CA ARG A 172 -16.02 0.26 -13.54
C ARG A 172 -17.11 0.84 -14.45
N LEU A 173 -17.73 1.94 -14.05
CA LEU A 173 -18.75 2.62 -14.84
C LEU A 173 -18.16 3.23 -16.12
N ILE A 174 -16.99 3.86 -16.03
CA ILE A 174 -16.24 4.40 -17.18
C ILE A 174 -15.82 3.26 -18.11
N ALA A 175 -15.31 2.14 -17.58
CA ALA A 175 -14.99 0.96 -18.39
C ALA A 175 -16.22 0.37 -19.11
N MET A 176 -17.38 0.31 -18.46
CA MET A 176 -18.65 -0.09 -19.09
C MET A 176 -19.10 0.90 -20.18
N ILE A 177 -19.00 2.21 -19.93
CA ILE A 177 -19.35 3.23 -20.92
C ILE A 177 -18.42 3.15 -22.13
N LEU A 178 -17.11 3.03 -21.94
CA LEU A 178 -16.13 2.93 -23.02
C LEU A 178 -16.28 1.65 -23.83
N THR A 179 -16.57 0.51 -23.20
CA THR A 179 -16.82 -0.75 -23.93
C THR A 179 -18.13 -0.73 -24.72
N VAL A 180 -19.21 -0.13 -24.19
CA VAL A 180 -20.45 0.10 -24.95
C VAL A 180 -20.22 1.05 -26.13
N ILE A 181 -19.48 2.15 -25.94
CA ILE A 181 -19.12 3.06 -27.04
C ILE A 181 -18.28 2.33 -28.10
N ALA A 182 -17.30 1.52 -27.71
CA ALA A 182 -16.48 0.74 -28.64
C ALA A 182 -17.32 -0.25 -29.45
N LEU A 183 -18.26 -0.98 -28.81
CA LEU A 183 -19.18 -1.88 -29.50
C LEU A 183 -20.13 -1.15 -30.46
N LEU A 184 -20.65 0.01 -30.07
CA LEU A 184 -21.50 0.85 -30.93
C LEU A 184 -20.73 1.38 -32.15
N LEU A 185 -19.47 1.79 -31.99
CA LEU A 185 -18.61 2.18 -33.12
C LEU A 185 -18.32 0.99 -34.03
N LEU A 186 -17.99 -0.18 -33.47
CA LEU A 186 -17.71 -1.40 -34.24
C LEU A 186 -18.94 -1.85 -35.05
N ALA A 187 -20.14 -1.77 -34.46
CA ALA A 187 -21.41 -2.01 -35.15
C ALA A 187 -21.73 -0.95 -36.22
N TYR A 188 -21.39 0.33 -35.98
CA TYR A 188 -21.60 1.43 -36.92
C TYR A 188 -20.70 1.33 -38.17
N PHE A 189 -19.47 0.81 -38.02
CA PHE A 189 -18.53 0.63 -39.14
C PHE A 189 -18.64 -0.74 -39.85
N ALA A 190 -19.40 -1.69 -39.31
CA ALA A 190 -19.57 -3.02 -39.92
C ALA A 190 -20.31 -3.07 -41.30
N PRO A 191 -21.36 -2.26 -41.60
CA PRO A 191 -22.29 -2.54 -42.70
C PRO A 191 -21.82 -2.01 -44.07
N ILE A 192 -20.57 -2.26 -44.45
CA ILE A 192 -20.03 -1.92 -45.79
C ILE A 192 -19.48 -3.15 -46.53
N CYS A 193 -19.09 -4.22 -45.83
CA CYS A 193 -18.50 -5.42 -46.44
C CYS A 193 -19.43 -6.65 -46.39
N PHE A 194 -20.38 -6.77 -47.33
CA PHE A 194 -20.78 -8.04 -47.99
C PHE A 194 -21.90 -7.83 -49.04
N PRO A 195 -21.61 -7.88 -50.36
CA PRO A 195 -22.63 -8.15 -51.39
C PRO A 195 -22.93 -9.66 -51.47
N ALA A 196 -24.13 -10.04 -51.92
CA ALA A 196 -24.68 -11.39 -51.72
C ALA A 196 -24.84 -12.23 -53.00
N GLY A 197 -24.86 -13.56 -52.82
CA GLY A 197 -25.19 -14.58 -53.82
C GLY A 197 -24.25 -15.80 -53.70
N GLY A 198 -24.73 -17.05 -53.65
CA GLY A 198 -26.10 -17.58 -53.56
C GLY A 198 -26.03 -19.12 -53.49
N PRO A 199 -26.97 -19.83 -52.82
CA PRO A 199 -26.80 -21.25 -52.53
C PRO A 199 -27.15 -22.15 -53.72
N GLY A 200 -26.21 -23.00 -54.14
CA GLY A 200 -26.43 -24.09 -55.10
C GLY A 200 -26.31 -25.45 -54.42
N THR A 201 -27.38 -26.22 -54.38
CA THR A 201 -27.39 -27.60 -53.82
C THR A 201 -27.37 -28.62 -54.96
N SER A 202 -26.47 -29.60 -54.89
CA SER A 202 -26.59 -30.86 -55.65
C SER A 202 -25.87 -31.98 -54.90
N ALA A 203 -26.39 -33.20 -55.00
CA ALA A 203 -25.76 -34.41 -54.46
C ALA A 203 -24.97 -35.14 -55.56
N ASN A 204 -24.12 -36.10 -55.16
CA ASN A 204 -24.34 -37.53 -55.42
C ASN A 204 -23.18 -38.41 -54.90
N ASP A 205 -23.54 -39.39 -54.08
CA ASP A 205 -23.14 -40.80 -54.08
C ASP A 205 -21.68 -41.26 -54.29
N THR A 206 -21.17 -41.89 -53.22
CA THR A 206 -20.67 -43.29 -53.17
C THR A 206 -19.64 -43.80 -54.19
N GLU A 207 -18.46 -44.17 -53.66
CA GLU A 207 -17.86 -45.48 -53.97
C GLU A 207 -17.16 -46.07 -52.72
N ILE A 208 -17.15 -47.39 -52.58
CA ILE A 208 -16.44 -48.13 -51.52
C ILE A 208 -15.46 -49.10 -52.19
N THR A 209 -14.18 -48.97 -51.88
CA THR A 209 -13.19 -50.02 -52.16
C THR A 209 -12.42 -50.32 -50.88
N ARG A 210 -12.32 -51.60 -50.54
CA ARG A 210 -11.40 -52.10 -49.53
C ARG A 210 -10.03 -52.29 -50.18
N ASP A 211 -8.97 -52.20 -49.42
CA ASP A 211 -7.97 -53.26 -49.48
C ASP A 211 -7.25 -53.41 -48.12
N ASP A 212 -6.71 -54.59 -47.89
CA ASP A 212 -6.17 -55.02 -46.60
C ASP A 212 -4.65 -54.75 -46.44
N ASN A 213 -4.15 -55.12 -45.26
CA ASN A 213 -2.85 -55.77 -45.01
C ASN A 213 -1.77 -54.94 -44.28
N GLN A 214 -1.30 -55.50 -43.16
CA GLN A 214 -0.18 -55.06 -42.34
C GLN A 214 0.61 -56.29 -41.85
N PRO A 215 1.92 -56.35 -42.15
CA PRO A 215 2.92 -56.75 -41.14
C PRO A 215 4.13 -55.80 -41.17
N ASN A 216 4.54 -55.16 -40.06
CA ASN A 216 5.18 -55.72 -38.85
C ASN A 216 6.70 -55.97 -38.96
N THR A 217 7.48 -55.01 -38.45
CA THR A 217 8.74 -55.15 -37.68
C THR A 217 8.98 -53.82 -36.95
N GLY A 218 9.47 -53.72 -35.71
CA GLY A 218 9.74 -54.75 -34.70
C GLY A 218 11.10 -54.56 -34.03
N ASP A 219 11.14 -54.16 -32.75
CA ASP A 219 12.26 -54.42 -31.83
C ASP A 219 11.81 -54.31 -30.36
N GLU A 220 12.51 -54.97 -29.44
CA GLU A 220 12.10 -55.18 -28.04
C GLU A 220 13.14 -54.68 -27.02
N ARG A 221 12.66 -54.12 -25.90
CA ARG A 221 13.20 -54.50 -24.58
C ARG A 221 12.25 -54.22 -23.40
N HIS A 222 12.61 -54.82 -22.26
CA HIS A 222 11.73 -55.23 -21.17
C HIS A 222 12.37 -54.91 -19.80
N THR A 223 11.79 -55.39 -18.68
CA THR A 223 12.12 -55.12 -17.26
C THR A 223 11.80 -53.67 -16.84
N ASP A 224 10.96 -53.35 -15.87
CA ASP A 224 10.28 -54.09 -14.77
C ASP A 224 11.20 -54.72 -13.70
N SER A 225 11.07 -54.23 -12.47
CA SER A 225 11.34 -54.94 -11.22
C SER A 225 10.76 -54.16 -10.03
N THR A 226 9.67 -54.66 -9.45
CA THR A 226 9.10 -54.18 -8.18
C THR A 226 9.85 -54.80 -6.98
N PHE A 227 10.04 -54.07 -5.88
CA PHE A 227 10.46 -54.64 -4.57
C PHE A 227 9.66 -54.05 -3.38
N PRO A 228 9.49 -54.78 -2.24
CA PRO A 228 8.28 -54.65 -1.40
C PRO A 228 8.50 -54.33 0.10
N ASP A 229 7.42 -54.53 0.88
CA ASP A 229 7.15 -54.18 2.30
C ASP A 229 7.70 -55.16 3.38
N GLY A 230 7.73 -54.71 4.65
CA GLY A 230 8.05 -55.44 5.90
C GLY A 230 8.67 -54.51 6.97
N ARG A 231 8.00 -54.13 8.08
CA ARG A 231 7.78 -54.87 9.36
C ARG A 231 9.08 -55.24 10.11
N GLU A 232 9.22 -55.16 11.44
CA GLU A 232 8.37 -54.75 12.60
C GLU A 232 9.34 -54.31 13.76
N THR A 233 9.03 -53.93 15.01
CA THR A 233 7.95 -54.29 15.99
C THR A 233 7.78 -53.17 17.06
N GLU A 234 7.34 -53.49 18.29
CA GLU A 234 6.97 -52.61 19.43
C GLU A 234 8.10 -52.20 20.40
N VAL A 235 7.91 -51.10 21.17
CA VAL A 235 8.10 -51.08 22.65
C VAL A 235 7.18 -50.04 23.33
N SER A 236 6.84 -50.25 24.61
CA SER A 236 6.14 -49.36 25.57
C SER A 236 6.74 -49.63 26.99
N PRO A 237 6.36 -48.98 28.12
CA PRO A 237 5.35 -47.94 28.37
C PRO A 237 5.83 -46.77 29.28
N ASP A 238 4.87 -46.02 29.84
CA ASP A 238 4.89 -45.21 31.09
C ASP A 238 5.95 -44.13 31.34
N ALA A 239 5.48 -42.89 31.52
CA ALA A 239 5.58 -42.17 32.80
C ALA A 239 4.75 -40.87 32.80
N ARG A 240 3.70 -40.80 33.62
CA ARG A 240 3.33 -39.55 34.31
C ARG A 240 4.20 -39.42 35.56
N PRO A 241 4.47 -38.19 36.01
CA PRO A 241 3.82 -37.81 37.26
C PRO A 241 3.06 -36.50 37.15
N ASP A 242 1.88 -36.43 37.77
CA ASP A 242 1.30 -35.16 38.15
C ASP A 242 2.21 -34.51 39.21
N ASN A 243 2.44 -33.19 39.13
CA ASN A 243 2.74 -32.43 40.32
C ASN A 243 1.69 -31.33 40.48
N THR A 244 0.96 -31.42 41.59
CA THR A 244 0.17 -30.33 42.14
C THR A 244 1.01 -29.67 43.22
N ASN A 245 1.13 -28.35 43.20
CA ASN A 245 1.27 -27.63 44.47
C ASN A 245 0.42 -26.36 44.46
N THR A 246 -0.04 -25.94 45.63
CA THR A 246 -0.97 -24.83 45.85
C THR A 246 -0.50 -24.01 47.04
N GLY A 247 -0.55 -22.67 46.93
CA GLY A 247 0.03 -21.73 47.90
C GLY A 247 1.49 -21.45 47.56
N ASP A 248 1.93 -20.20 47.38
CA ASP A 248 1.60 -19.07 48.24
C ASP A 248 1.14 -17.79 47.52
N ALA A 249 0.49 -16.93 48.31
CA ALA A 249 0.46 -15.48 48.11
C ALA A 249 0.92 -14.84 49.42
N PRO A 250 1.73 -13.78 49.36
CA PRO A 250 1.12 -12.46 49.46
C PRO A 250 1.67 -11.43 48.45
N ALA A 251 1.15 -10.21 48.52
CA ALA A 251 1.52 -9.09 47.67
C ALA A 251 2.77 -8.34 48.18
N GLU A 252 3.45 -7.66 47.27
CA GLU A 252 3.84 -6.23 47.33
C GLU A 252 4.29 -5.86 45.89
N GLU A 253 3.60 -4.96 45.17
CA GLU A 253 3.61 -3.50 45.26
C GLU A 253 4.81 -2.80 44.54
N SER A 254 4.45 -1.90 43.62
CA SER A 254 5.04 -0.55 43.47
C SER A 254 6.50 -0.44 42.93
N SER A 255 6.86 0.52 42.05
CA SER A 255 6.13 1.69 41.51
C SER A 255 6.74 2.26 40.21
N SER A 256 6.05 3.27 39.65
CA SER A 256 6.62 4.45 38.99
C SER A 256 7.26 4.32 37.59
N GLY A 257 6.37 4.36 36.58
CA GLY A 257 6.64 4.95 35.26
C GLY A 257 5.47 5.85 34.84
N ALA A 258 5.22 6.94 35.58
CA ALA A 258 3.99 7.72 35.50
C ALA A 258 4.17 9.09 34.81
N GLY A 259 3.30 9.37 33.85
CA GLY A 259 3.45 10.42 32.82
C GLY A 259 3.73 9.75 31.48
N ASP A 260 2.93 9.92 30.42
CA ASP A 260 2.01 11.02 30.12
C ASP A 260 0.51 10.68 29.94
N ASN A 261 0.14 9.39 29.98
CA ASN A 261 -1.15 8.84 29.53
C ASN A 261 -2.45 9.48 30.09
N ALA A 262 -2.38 10.31 31.14
CA ALA A 262 -3.55 10.99 31.72
C ALA A 262 -4.16 12.08 30.82
N ARG A 263 -3.41 12.57 29.82
CA ARG A 263 -3.89 13.62 28.89
C ARG A 263 -4.70 13.03 27.72
N ASP A 264 -4.21 11.98 27.06
CA ASP A 264 -4.87 11.41 25.87
C ASP A 264 -6.18 10.67 26.16
N VAL A 265 -6.36 10.13 27.37
CA VAL A 265 -7.63 9.51 27.79
C VAL A 265 -8.76 10.54 27.86
N ASN A 266 -8.47 11.79 28.24
CA ASN A 266 -9.49 12.86 28.22
C ASN A 266 -9.75 13.39 26.80
N SER A 267 -8.74 13.41 25.93
CA SER A 267 -8.89 13.79 24.51
C SER A 267 -9.78 12.81 23.72
N SER A 268 -9.72 11.52 24.07
CA SER A 268 -10.48 10.43 23.41
C SER A 268 -11.88 10.18 24.00
N LEU A 269 -12.23 10.80 25.14
CA LEU A 269 -13.54 10.67 25.81
C LEU A 269 -14.47 11.86 25.54
N GLN A 270 -15.15 11.87 24.39
CA GLN A 270 -16.13 12.92 24.09
C GLN A 270 -17.57 12.50 24.46
N ARG A 271 -18.11 13.07 25.56
CA ARG A 271 -19.55 12.97 25.94
C ARG A 271 -20.13 11.55 26.12
N GLY A 272 -19.29 10.56 26.40
CA GLY A 272 -19.72 9.14 26.48
C GLY A 272 -19.52 8.37 25.18
N THR A 273 -18.70 8.90 24.29
CA THR A 273 -18.13 8.22 23.12
C THR A 273 -16.63 8.05 23.31
N TYR A 274 -16.08 6.93 22.87
CA TYR A 274 -14.65 6.64 22.82
C TYR A 274 -14.17 6.47 21.38
N PHE A 275 -12.95 6.91 21.09
CA PHE A 275 -12.27 6.62 19.82
C PHE A 275 -11.15 5.60 20.04
N VAL A 276 -11.26 4.43 19.41
CA VAL A 276 -10.32 3.30 19.51
C VAL A 276 -8.92 3.74 19.05
N GLN A 277 -7.88 3.43 19.83
CA GLN A 277 -6.48 3.75 19.51
C GLN A 277 -5.77 2.57 18.83
N ASP A 278 -4.53 2.76 18.35
CA ASP A 278 -3.78 1.66 17.74
C ASP A 278 -3.42 0.58 18.77
N GLY A 279 -3.66 -0.69 18.43
CA GLY A 279 -3.51 -1.83 19.32
C GLY A 279 -4.57 -1.99 20.43
N ASP A 280 -5.58 -1.10 20.54
CA ASP A 280 -6.62 -1.21 21.57
C ASP A 280 -7.51 -2.46 21.39
N THR A 281 -7.74 -3.21 22.47
CA THR A 281 -8.81 -4.23 22.54
C THR A 281 -10.03 -3.71 23.32
N LEU A 282 -11.25 -4.22 23.05
CA LEU A 282 -12.43 -3.89 23.86
C LEU A 282 -12.23 -4.22 25.35
N PHE A 283 -11.44 -5.27 25.64
CA PHE A 283 -11.03 -5.66 26.99
C PHE A 283 -10.19 -4.59 27.67
N GLU A 284 -9.19 -4.04 26.98
CA GLU A 284 -8.29 -3.01 27.51
C GLU A 284 -8.97 -1.65 27.59
N ILE A 285 -9.77 -1.27 26.60
CA ILE A 285 -10.67 -0.09 26.67
C ILE A 285 -11.56 -0.20 27.92
N SER A 286 -12.21 -1.36 28.13
CA SER A 286 -13.07 -1.56 29.29
C SER A 286 -12.32 -1.50 30.63
N LYS A 287 -11.14 -2.13 30.69
CA LYS A 287 -10.25 -2.09 31.85
C LYS A 287 -9.75 -0.67 32.14
N ARG A 288 -9.39 0.11 31.11
CA ARG A 288 -8.90 1.49 31.18
C ARG A 288 -9.98 2.50 31.58
N LEU A 289 -11.22 2.30 31.12
CA LEU A 289 -12.32 3.25 31.32
C LEU A 289 -13.22 2.95 32.53
N TYR A 290 -13.44 1.67 32.88
CA TYR A 290 -14.33 1.28 33.99
C TYR A 290 -13.61 0.62 35.17
N GLY A 291 -12.29 0.38 35.07
CA GLY A 291 -11.53 -0.46 36.02
C GLY A 291 -11.96 -1.93 36.00
N LYS A 292 -12.86 -2.33 35.09
CA LYS A 292 -13.47 -3.65 35.01
C LYS A 292 -13.36 -4.18 33.59
N PRO A 293 -12.48 -5.17 33.31
CA PRO A 293 -12.33 -5.70 31.96
C PRO A 293 -13.65 -6.30 31.43
N ASP A 294 -14.43 -6.98 32.26
CA ASP A 294 -15.64 -7.71 31.83
C ASP A 294 -16.75 -6.85 31.22
N ARG A 295 -16.75 -5.52 31.44
CA ARG A 295 -17.68 -4.60 30.77
C ARG A 295 -17.39 -4.44 29.27
N TRP A 296 -16.37 -5.09 28.70
CA TRP A 296 -16.16 -5.15 27.25
C TRP A 296 -17.41 -5.67 26.52
N LYS A 297 -18.17 -6.56 27.16
CA LYS A 297 -19.45 -7.08 26.67
C LYS A 297 -20.52 -6.00 26.61
N ASP A 298 -20.61 -5.13 27.61
CA ASP A 298 -21.54 -3.99 27.62
C ASP A 298 -21.21 -3.01 26.48
N ILE A 299 -19.91 -2.75 26.23
CA ILE A 299 -19.45 -1.89 25.13
C ILE A 299 -19.83 -2.51 23.77
N TYR A 300 -19.54 -3.80 23.59
CA TYR A 300 -19.88 -4.52 22.36
C TYR A 300 -21.40 -4.56 22.11
N GLU A 301 -22.20 -4.95 23.13
CA GLU A 301 -23.66 -5.03 23.04
C GLU A 301 -24.28 -3.65 22.73
N ARG A 302 -23.67 -2.56 23.24
CA ARG A 302 -24.11 -1.19 22.98
C ARG A 302 -23.83 -0.71 21.54
N ASN A 303 -22.96 -1.38 20.79
CA ASN A 303 -22.52 -1.00 19.43
C ASN A 303 -22.73 -2.12 18.38
N ARG A 304 -23.65 -3.06 18.61
CA ARG A 304 -23.98 -4.18 17.68
C ARG A 304 -24.47 -3.75 16.29
N ASP A 305 -24.91 -2.51 16.16
CA ASP A 305 -25.26 -1.87 14.89
C ASP A 305 -24.02 -1.59 14.01
N ARG A 306 -22.83 -1.53 14.62
CA ARG A 306 -21.54 -1.27 13.97
C ARG A 306 -20.62 -2.50 14.02
N LEU A 307 -20.50 -3.14 15.19
CA LEU A 307 -19.60 -4.27 15.46
C LEU A 307 -20.31 -5.61 15.28
N LYS A 308 -19.79 -6.48 14.41
CA LYS A 308 -20.37 -7.82 14.17
C LYS A 308 -19.76 -8.88 15.08
N SER A 309 -18.45 -8.84 15.29
CA SER A 309 -17.70 -9.59 16.32
C SER A 309 -17.17 -8.61 17.40
N PRO A 310 -16.90 -9.05 18.64
CA PRO A 310 -16.20 -8.22 19.63
C PRO A 310 -14.81 -7.76 19.17
N ASP A 311 -14.17 -8.56 18.30
CA ASP A 311 -12.83 -8.31 17.77
C ASP A 311 -12.84 -7.48 16.47
N ASP A 312 -14.01 -7.13 15.93
CA ASP A 312 -14.17 -6.29 14.72
C ASP A 312 -14.00 -4.78 15.03
N ILE A 313 -13.10 -4.41 15.94
CA ILE A 313 -12.79 -3.01 16.27
C ILE A 313 -11.47 -2.58 15.65
N PHE A 314 -11.43 -1.37 15.08
CA PHE A 314 -10.26 -0.84 14.39
C PHE A 314 -9.88 0.56 14.87
N PRO A 315 -8.60 0.96 14.79
CA PRO A 315 -8.16 2.29 15.23
C PRO A 315 -8.92 3.41 14.51
N GLY A 316 -9.47 4.34 15.29
CA GLY A 316 -10.38 5.38 14.83
C GLY A 316 -11.87 5.05 14.93
N ASP A 317 -12.26 3.81 15.28
CA ASP A 317 -13.67 3.48 15.48
C ASP A 317 -14.28 4.24 16.66
N GLU A 318 -15.52 4.67 16.46
CA GLU A 318 -16.30 5.43 17.42
C GLU A 318 -17.22 4.48 18.21
N LEU A 319 -16.88 4.24 19.48
CA LEU A 319 -17.63 3.37 20.38
C LEU A 319 -18.51 4.19 21.32
N THR A 320 -19.83 3.94 21.29
CA THR A 320 -20.76 4.46 22.29
C THR A 320 -20.54 3.73 23.61
N LEU A 321 -20.17 4.46 24.66
CA LEU A 321 -19.89 3.88 25.96
C LEU A 321 -21.18 3.65 26.77
N PRO A 322 -21.37 2.47 27.41
CA PRO A 322 -22.38 2.31 28.44
C PRO A 322 -22.07 3.19 29.67
N ARG A 323 -23.11 3.60 30.40
CA ARG A 323 -22.97 4.32 31.67
C ARG A 323 -22.76 3.36 32.85
#